data_AF-A0A552Q523-F1
#
_entry.id   AF-A0A552Q523-F1
#
_cell.length_a   1.000
_cell.length_b   1.000
_cell.length_c   1.000
_cell.angle_alpha   90.00
_cell.angle_beta   90.00
_cell.angle_gamma   90.00
#
_symmetry.space_group_name_H-M   'P 1'
#
loop_
_entity.id
_entity.type
_entity.pdbx_description
1 polymer ?
#
loop_
_entity_poly.entity_id
_entity_poly.type
_entity_poly.pdbx_seq_one_letter_code
_entity_poly.pdbx_strand_id
1 'polypeptide(L)'
;MSAEPNTSAIFDENQESSSNSPESPTNESEASVTDEAKTVTDKAASSEEFSFLGGMTIDTLQEEIDTLKQQLEEQTQQVDAYKKRYITLAAEFDNFRKRTAKEKEELETKIKGKTLMEILGVVDNFERARTQIKPANDGEMGIHKSYQGVYKTLVDSLKRLGVSPMRPEGQPFDPTYHEAMMREYTDEHPEGTVVEQLVRGYTLGEDVLRHALVKVAAPKETDPNADQSESTSIPSQESL
;
A
#
# COMPACT_ATOMS: atom_id res chain seq x y z
N MET A 1 -38.31 -35.23 18.52
CA MET A 1 -39.14 -34.53 17.52
C MET A 1 -38.70 -33.07 17.57
N SER A 2 -38.03 -32.49 16.59
CA SER A 2 -37.93 -32.83 15.17
C SER A 2 -36.55 -32.44 14.65
N ALA A 3 -36.02 -33.27 13.78
CA ALA A 3 -34.85 -32.99 12.96
C ALA A 3 -35.34 -32.47 11.60
N GLU A 4 -34.64 -31.49 11.05
CA GLU A 4 -34.60 -31.26 9.61
C GLU A 4 -33.14 -31.08 9.14
N PRO A 5 -32.84 -31.45 7.88
CA PRO A 5 -31.52 -31.90 7.48
C PRO A 5 -30.71 -30.81 6.77
N ASN A 6 -29.38 -30.90 6.90
CA ASN A 6 -28.44 -30.04 6.22
C ASN A 6 -27.93 -30.73 4.95
N THR A 7 -28.11 -30.06 3.81
CA THR A 7 -27.80 -30.54 2.47
C THR A 7 -26.36 -30.16 2.10
N SER A 8 -25.73 -30.99 1.26
CA SER A 8 -24.49 -30.77 0.50
C SER A 8 -23.15 -30.98 1.21
N ALA A 9 -22.70 -32.23 1.22
CA ALA A 9 -21.29 -32.60 1.19
C ALA A 9 -21.14 -33.78 0.23
N ILE A 10 -20.78 -33.48 -1.03
CA ILE A 10 -20.39 -34.48 -2.03
C ILE A 10 -19.16 -33.94 -2.75
N PHE A 11 -18.15 -34.80 -2.80
CA PHE A 11 -16.93 -34.77 -3.63
C PHE A 11 -15.73 -33.94 -3.13
N ASP A 12 -14.79 -34.63 -2.50
CA ASP A 12 -13.35 -34.33 -2.60
C ASP A 12 -12.63 -35.67 -2.78
N GLU A 13 -12.17 -35.93 -4.01
CA GLU A 13 -11.53 -37.18 -4.44
C GLU A 13 -10.12 -36.88 -4.96
N ASN A 14 -9.15 -37.55 -4.33
CA ASN A 14 -7.80 -37.92 -4.79
C ASN A 14 -6.89 -36.86 -5.45
N GLN A 15 -5.82 -36.55 -4.73
CA GLN A 15 -4.54 -36.15 -5.29
C GLN A 15 -3.73 -37.35 -5.78
N GLU A 16 -2.89 -37.05 -6.77
CA GLU A 16 -1.65 -37.70 -7.22
C GLU A 16 -1.67 -38.47 -8.55
N SER A 17 -0.55 -38.25 -9.26
CA SER A 17 -0.08 -38.76 -10.56
C SER A 17 -0.64 -38.01 -11.78
N SER A 18 0.15 -37.49 -12.73
CA SER A 18 1.31 -38.11 -13.35
C SER A 18 2.13 -37.08 -14.17
N SER A 19 3.43 -37.01 -13.93
CA SER A 19 4.41 -36.59 -14.94
C SER A 19 4.81 -37.83 -15.75
N ASN A 20 4.18 -38.08 -16.89
CA ASN A 20 4.82 -38.85 -17.96
C ASN A 20 4.06 -38.68 -19.29
N SER A 21 4.76 -38.21 -20.31
CA SER A 21 4.35 -38.39 -21.70
C SER A 21 5.59 -38.34 -22.61
N PRO A 22 5.55 -39.04 -23.74
CA PRO A 22 6.55 -40.05 -24.06
C PRO A 22 7.52 -39.63 -25.16
N GLU A 23 8.71 -40.22 -25.10
CA GLU A 23 9.68 -40.28 -26.19
C GLU A 23 9.07 -40.99 -27.42
N SER A 24 9.31 -40.43 -28.61
CA SER A 24 9.15 -41.12 -29.89
C SER A 24 10.53 -41.50 -30.43
N PRO A 25 10.74 -42.73 -30.92
CA PRO A 25 12.05 -43.23 -31.30
C PRO A 25 12.41 -42.86 -32.75
N THR A 26 13.71 -42.68 -32.95
CA THR A 26 14.41 -42.62 -34.24
C THR A 26 14.54 -43.99 -34.91
N ASN A 27 14.33 -43.95 -36.22
CA ASN A 27 14.78 -44.82 -37.31
C ASN A 27 16.00 -45.74 -37.05
N GLU A 28 15.92 -47.03 -37.44
CA GLU A 28 16.82 -47.70 -38.40
C GLU A 28 16.47 -49.19 -38.62
N SER A 29 16.27 -49.53 -39.90
CA SER A 29 16.73 -50.73 -40.65
C SER A 29 16.82 -52.11 -39.97
N GLU A 30 16.00 -53.06 -40.42
CA GLU A 30 16.41 -54.25 -41.21
C GLU A 30 15.26 -55.26 -41.28
N ALA A 31 14.72 -55.49 -42.48
CA ALA A 31 13.87 -56.65 -42.76
C ALA A 31 14.38 -57.32 -44.05
N SER A 32 15.07 -58.44 -43.89
CA SER A 32 15.19 -59.45 -44.93
C SER A 32 13.88 -60.21 -45.04
N VAL A 33 13.27 -60.32 -46.22
CA VAL A 33 12.72 -61.59 -46.75
C VAL A 33 12.70 -61.48 -48.29
N THR A 34 13.09 -62.58 -48.89
CA THR A 34 13.37 -62.95 -50.28
C THR A 34 12.26 -62.71 -51.30
N ASP A 35 12.70 -62.22 -52.47
CA ASP A 35 12.44 -62.72 -53.83
C ASP A 35 11.30 -63.75 -54.01
N GLU A 36 10.26 -63.38 -54.75
CA GLU A 36 9.76 -64.20 -55.85
C GLU A 36 9.03 -63.32 -56.87
N ALA A 37 9.70 -63.04 -57.98
CA ALA A 37 9.08 -62.54 -59.19
C ALA A 37 8.29 -63.66 -59.89
N LYS A 38 6.99 -63.44 -60.11
CA LYS A 38 6.25 -64.11 -61.19
C LYS A 38 5.25 -63.16 -61.84
N THR A 39 5.69 -62.66 -62.97
CA THR A 39 4.91 -62.00 -64.03
C THR A 39 3.73 -62.86 -64.51
N VAL A 40 2.54 -62.27 -64.55
CA VAL A 40 1.54 -62.55 -65.57
C VAL A 40 0.89 -61.23 -65.99
N THR A 41 1.31 -60.75 -67.17
CA THR A 41 0.57 -59.83 -68.03
C THR A 41 -0.74 -60.47 -68.47
N ASP A 42 -1.88 -59.81 -68.24
CA ASP A 42 -2.77 -59.26 -69.28
C ASP A 42 -4.16 -58.97 -68.70
N LYS A 43 -4.55 -57.70 -68.60
CA LYS A 43 -5.79 -57.19 -69.20
C LYS A 43 -5.84 -55.66 -69.13
N ALA A 44 -5.49 -55.05 -70.25
CA ALA A 44 -5.85 -53.67 -70.55
C ALA A 44 -7.38 -53.54 -70.64
N ALA A 45 -8.00 -53.08 -69.56
CA ALA A 45 -9.30 -52.40 -69.55
C ALA A 45 -9.38 -51.60 -68.24
N SER A 46 -9.47 -50.27 -68.35
CA SER A 46 -9.66 -49.28 -67.25
C SER A 46 -8.39 -48.76 -66.53
N SER A 47 -7.35 -48.35 -67.26
CA SER A 47 -6.28 -47.51 -66.69
C SER A 47 -6.67 -46.03 -66.54
N GLU A 48 -7.64 -45.56 -67.34
CA GLU A 48 -8.09 -44.17 -67.33
C GLU A 48 -9.12 -43.89 -66.22
N GLU A 49 -10.03 -44.82 -65.90
CA GLU A 49 -11.02 -44.60 -64.81
C GLU A 49 -10.37 -44.73 -63.42
N PHE A 50 -9.36 -45.58 -63.25
CA PHE A 50 -8.64 -45.72 -61.98
C PHE A 50 -7.75 -44.49 -61.68
N SER A 51 -7.16 -43.87 -62.71
CA SER A 51 -6.42 -42.60 -62.58
C SER A 51 -7.36 -41.42 -62.31
N PHE A 52 -8.56 -41.44 -62.88
CA PHE A 52 -9.57 -40.40 -62.68
C PHE A 52 -10.22 -40.49 -61.28
N LEU A 53 -10.54 -41.69 -60.80
CA LEU A 53 -11.02 -41.94 -59.43
C LEU A 53 -9.93 -41.65 -58.38
N GLY A 54 -8.67 -41.96 -58.68
CA GLY A 54 -7.51 -41.60 -57.86
C GLY A 54 -7.28 -40.09 -57.79
N GLY A 55 -7.40 -39.36 -58.91
CA GLY A 55 -7.31 -37.90 -58.93
C GLY A 55 -8.45 -37.22 -58.16
N MET A 56 -9.68 -37.69 -58.36
CA MET A 56 -10.86 -37.15 -57.66
C MET A 56 -10.80 -37.39 -56.14
N THR A 57 -10.23 -38.51 -55.70
CA THR A 57 -10.03 -38.79 -54.26
C THR A 57 -8.90 -37.95 -53.66
N ILE A 58 -7.82 -37.70 -54.40
CA ILE A 58 -6.73 -36.81 -53.99
C ILE A 58 -7.22 -35.37 -53.85
N ASP A 59 -8.02 -34.87 -54.79
CA ASP A 59 -8.56 -33.51 -54.74
C ASP A 59 -9.51 -33.32 -53.54
N THR A 60 -10.38 -34.29 -53.26
CA THR A 60 -11.26 -34.23 -52.07
C THR A 60 -10.48 -34.27 -50.75
N LEU A 61 -9.40 -35.05 -50.67
CA LEU A 61 -8.54 -35.10 -49.50
C LEU A 61 -7.75 -33.79 -49.32
N GLN A 62 -7.36 -33.16 -50.43
CA GLN A 62 -6.66 -31.88 -50.41
C GLN A 62 -7.56 -30.75 -49.90
N GLU A 63 -8.82 -30.70 -50.35
CA GLU A 63 -9.83 -29.78 -49.82
C GLU A 63 -10.06 -30.02 -48.32
N GLU A 64 -10.19 -31.26 -47.87
CA GLU A 64 -10.37 -31.59 -46.45
C GLU A 64 -9.16 -31.15 -45.61
N ILE A 65 -7.94 -31.39 -46.09
CA ILE A 65 -6.70 -30.92 -45.45
C ILE A 65 -6.69 -29.40 -45.33
N ASP A 66 -7.10 -28.67 -46.36
CA ASP A 66 -7.07 -27.21 -46.35
C ASP A 66 -8.17 -26.63 -45.45
N THR A 67 -9.35 -27.27 -45.37
CA THR A 67 -10.38 -26.91 -44.37
C THR A 67 -9.91 -27.16 -42.93
N LEU A 68 -9.24 -28.30 -42.67
CA LEU A 68 -8.70 -28.63 -41.35
C LEU A 68 -7.59 -27.67 -40.94
N LYS A 69 -6.71 -27.27 -41.86
CA LYS A 69 -5.69 -26.23 -41.61
C LYS A 69 -6.33 -24.89 -41.25
N GLN A 70 -7.39 -24.50 -41.96
CA GLN A 70 -8.10 -23.25 -41.66
C GLN A 70 -8.76 -23.28 -40.28
N GLN A 71 -9.39 -24.39 -39.91
CA GLN A 71 -9.96 -24.59 -38.57
C GLN A 71 -8.89 -24.60 -37.47
N LEU A 72 -7.74 -25.21 -37.72
CA LEU A 72 -6.61 -25.25 -36.79
C LEU A 72 -6.05 -23.85 -36.56
N GLU A 73 -5.88 -23.06 -37.62
CA GLU A 73 -5.43 -21.67 -37.53
C GLU A 73 -6.44 -20.82 -36.75
N GLU A 74 -7.73 -20.94 -37.04
CA GLU A 74 -8.79 -20.23 -36.32
C GLU A 74 -8.80 -20.59 -34.82
N GLN A 75 -8.73 -21.88 -34.48
CA GLN A 75 -8.63 -22.31 -33.09
C GLN A 75 -7.36 -21.81 -32.41
N THR A 76 -6.22 -21.81 -33.11
CA THR A 76 -4.95 -21.30 -32.57
C THR A 76 -5.06 -19.81 -32.23
N GLN A 77 -5.66 -19.02 -33.13
CA GLN A 77 -5.92 -17.60 -32.89
C GLN A 77 -6.87 -17.37 -31.72
N GLN A 78 -7.93 -18.18 -31.59
CA GLN A 78 -8.83 -18.10 -30.44
C GLN A 78 -8.10 -18.42 -29.13
N VAL A 79 -7.32 -19.50 -29.09
CA VAL A 79 -6.52 -19.90 -27.92
C VAL A 79 -5.55 -18.77 -27.53
N ASP A 80 -4.87 -18.16 -28.50
CA ASP A 80 -3.93 -17.07 -28.21
C ASP A 80 -4.64 -15.79 -27.76
N ALA A 81 -5.84 -15.50 -28.27
CA ALA A 81 -6.67 -14.41 -27.77
C ALA A 81 -7.10 -14.66 -26.31
N TYR A 82 -7.51 -15.88 -25.96
CA TYR A 82 -7.86 -16.25 -24.59
C TYR A 82 -6.64 -16.21 -23.66
N LYS A 83 -5.48 -16.71 -24.09
CA LYS A 83 -4.23 -16.62 -23.32
C LYS A 83 -3.86 -15.17 -23.04
N LYS A 84 -3.94 -14.29 -24.04
CA LYS A 84 -3.69 -12.85 -23.85
C LYS A 84 -4.65 -12.24 -22.83
N ARG A 85 -5.95 -12.52 -22.95
CA ARG A 85 -6.95 -12.06 -21.97
C ARG A 85 -6.66 -12.59 -20.57
N TYR A 86 -6.29 -13.85 -20.45
CA TYR A 86 -5.96 -14.48 -19.17
C TYR A 86 -4.74 -13.83 -18.52
N ILE A 87 -3.67 -13.58 -19.27
CA ILE A 87 -2.46 -12.90 -18.78
C ILE A 87 -2.81 -11.48 -18.29
N THR A 88 -3.59 -10.73 -19.06
CA THR A 88 -4.03 -9.39 -18.65
C THR A 88 -4.88 -9.45 -17.38
N LEU A 89 -5.86 -10.36 -17.32
CA LEU A 89 -6.72 -10.52 -16.15
C LEU A 89 -5.94 -10.93 -14.91
N ALA A 90 -4.96 -11.82 -15.05
CA ALA A 90 -4.07 -12.21 -13.96
C ALA A 90 -3.26 -11.00 -13.45
N ALA A 91 -2.72 -10.18 -14.36
CA ALA A 91 -2.00 -8.96 -13.98
C ALA A 91 -2.92 -7.92 -13.31
N GLU A 92 -4.13 -7.73 -13.81
CA GLU A 92 -5.14 -6.86 -13.19
C GLU A 92 -5.52 -7.34 -11.79
N PHE A 93 -5.67 -8.65 -11.60
CA PHE A 93 -5.98 -9.24 -10.30
C PHE A 93 -4.83 -9.06 -9.30
N ASP A 94 -3.59 -9.25 -9.72
CA ASP A 94 -2.42 -9.01 -8.87
C ASP A 94 -2.31 -7.53 -8.46
N ASN A 95 -2.56 -6.61 -9.41
CA ASN A 95 -2.60 -5.18 -9.13
C ASN A 95 -3.74 -4.81 -8.17
N PHE A 96 -4.93 -5.38 -8.38
CA PHE A 96 -6.07 -5.20 -7.50
C PHE A 96 -5.75 -5.69 -6.08
N ARG A 97 -5.19 -6.89 -5.93
CA ARG A 97 -4.81 -7.45 -4.63
C ARG A 97 -3.80 -6.56 -3.90
N LYS A 98 -2.77 -6.08 -4.60
CA LYS A 98 -1.77 -5.14 -4.02
C LYS A 98 -2.42 -3.83 -3.60
N ARG A 99 -3.29 -3.26 -4.44
CA ARG A 99 -4.01 -2.03 -4.14
C ARG A 99 -4.92 -2.19 -2.93
N THR A 100 -5.74 -3.24 -2.89
CA THR A 100 -6.66 -3.52 -1.78
C THR A 100 -5.92 -3.77 -0.47
N ALA A 101 -4.75 -4.43 -0.49
CA ALA A 101 -3.93 -4.58 0.71
C ALA A 101 -3.47 -3.22 1.26
N LYS A 102 -2.98 -2.33 0.38
CA LYS A 102 -2.57 -0.97 0.75
C LYS A 102 -3.74 -0.12 1.26
N GLU A 103 -4.88 -0.13 0.56
CA GLU A 103 -6.09 0.58 0.98
C GLU A 103 -6.58 0.11 2.35
N LYS A 104 -6.46 -1.19 2.66
CA LYS A 104 -6.82 -1.75 3.96
C LYS A 104 -5.90 -1.24 5.07
N GLU A 105 -4.60 -1.19 4.82
CA GLU A 105 -3.60 -0.66 5.77
C GLU A 105 -3.80 0.83 6.05
N GLU A 106 -4.04 1.62 4.99
CA GLU A 106 -4.36 3.04 5.10
C GLU A 106 -5.67 3.25 5.87
N LEU A 107 -6.70 2.44 5.61
CA LEU A 107 -7.97 2.49 6.33
C LEU A 107 -7.79 2.15 7.81
N GLU A 108 -6.99 1.13 8.13
CA GLU A 108 -6.69 0.76 9.51
C GLU A 108 -5.99 1.89 10.26
N THR A 109 -4.98 2.52 9.64
CA THR A 109 -4.25 3.66 10.20
C THR A 109 -5.17 4.86 10.40
N LYS A 110 -6.04 5.15 9.44
CA LYS A 110 -7.03 6.23 9.52
C LYS A 110 -8.05 6.01 10.63
N ILE A 111 -8.56 4.79 10.79
CA ILE A 111 -9.49 4.44 11.88
C ILE A 111 -8.79 4.57 13.23
N LYS A 112 -7.57 4.01 13.37
CA LYS A 112 -6.75 4.15 14.57
C LYS A 112 -6.54 5.62 14.93
N GLY A 113 -6.14 6.45 13.96
CA GLY A 113 -5.91 7.87 14.16
C GLY A 113 -7.15 8.61 14.64
N LYS A 114 -8.32 8.35 14.03
CA LYS A 114 -9.58 8.96 14.46
C LYS A 114 -9.95 8.59 15.90
N THR A 115 -9.82 7.31 16.28
CA THR A 115 -10.11 6.87 17.65
C THR A 115 -9.12 7.46 18.66
N LEU A 116 -7.84 7.52 18.31
CA LEU A 116 -6.80 8.11 19.16
C LEU A 116 -7.02 9.60 19.37
N MET A 117 -7.50 10.33 18.37
CA MET A 117 -7.78 11.77 18.47
C MET A 117 -8.76 12.12 19.59
N GLU A 118 -9.82 11.32 19.78
CA GLU A 118 -10.77 11.47 20.89
C GLU A 118 -10.12 11.20 22.25
N ILE A 119 -9.23 10.20 22.31
CA ILE A 119 -8.47 9.86 23.53
C ILE A 119 -7.46 10.97 23.88
N LEU A 120 -6.86 11.63 22.89
CA LEU A 120 -5.91 12.72 23.12
C LEU A 120 -6.53 13.89 23.90
N GLY A 121 -7.82 14.18 23.70
CA GLY A 121 -8.52 15.19 24.51
C GLY A 121 -8.57 14.82 26.00
N VAL A 122 -8.64 13.53 26.33
CA VAL A 122 -8.52 13.04 27.71
C VAL A 122 -7.10 13.23 28.23
N VAL A 123 -6.08 12.90 27.42
CA VAL A 123 -4.66 13.10 27.79
C VAL A 123 -4.37 14.56 28.09
N ASP A 124 -4.92 15.49 27.31
CA ASP A 124 -4.75 16.94 27.54
C ASP A 124 -5.37 17.36 28.88
N ASN A 125 -6.52 16.80 29.24
CA ASN A 125 -7.13 17.04 30.56
C ASN A 125 -6.25 16.51 31.69
N PHE A 126 -5.61 15.35 31.49
CA PHE A 126 -4.58 14.90 32.43
C PHE A 126 -3.47 15.94 32.53
N GLU A 127 -2.85 16.36 31.43
CA GLU A 127 -1.76 17.33 31.46
C GLU A 127 -2.14 18.66 32.12
N ARG A 128 -3.34 19.16 31.85
CA ARG A 128 -3.89 20.34 32.51
C ARG A 128 -4.11 20.13 34.00
N ALA A 129 -4.61 18.97 34.41
CA ALA A 129 -4.74 18.65 35.83
C ALA A 129 -3.36 18.59 36.51
N ARG A 130 -2.34 18.02 35.83
CA ARG A 130 -0.97 17.93 36.36
C ARG A 130 -0.36 19.29 36.66
N THR A 131 -0.60 20.30 35.83
CA THR A 131 -0.06 21.66 36.07
C THR A 131 -0.79 22.39 37.20
N GLN A 132 -2.02 21.99 37.51
CA GLN A 132 -2.84 22.58 38.57
C GLN A 132 -2.66 21.91 39.93
N ILE A 133 -2.30 20.62 39.97
CA ILE A 133 -2.08 19.88 41.22
C ILE A 133 -0.81 20.39 41.91
N LYS A 134 -1.00 21.07 43.05
CA LYS A 134 0.07 21.51 43.96
C LYS A 134 -0.18 20.87 45.32
N PRO A 135 0.41 19.69 45.61
CA PRO A 135 0.16 19.00 46.88
C PRO A 135 0.76 19.80 48.03
N ALA A 136 -0.05 20.14 49.01
CA ALA A 136 0.36 20.87 50.21
C ALA A 136 0.62 19.94 51.41
N ASN A 137 -0.04 18.78 51.44
CA ASN A 137 0.03 17.82 52.54
C ASN A 137 0.45 16.42 52.08
N ASP A 138 0.90 15.57 53.01
CA ASP A 138 1.39 14.20 52.71
C ASP A 138 0.31 13.30 52.07
N GLY A 139 -0.94 13.43 52.52
CA GLY A 139 -2.08 12.73 51.91
C GLY A 139 -2.33 13.15 50.45
N GLU A 140 -2.18 14.43 50.13
CA GLU A 140 -2.29 14.94 48.75
C GLU A 140 -1.11 14.51 47.89
N MET A 141 0.07 14.37 48.49
CA MET A 141 1.26 13.83 47.83
C MET A 141 1.06 12.38 47.40
N GLY A 142 0.39 11.57 48.24
CA GLY A 142 -0.02 10.21 47.91
C GLY A 142 -0.95 10.15 46.70
N ILE A 143 -1.94 11.04 46.63
CA ILE A 143 -2.87 11.17 45.50
C ILE A 143 -2.13 11.63 44.23
N HIS A 144 -1.22 12.60 44.35
CA HIS A 144 -0.42 13.04 43.21
C HIS A 144 0.46 11.91 42.65
N LYS A 145 1.03 11.06 43.51
CA LYS A 145 1.82 9.89 43.09
C LYS A 145 0.95 8.84 42.36
N SER A 146 -0.26 8.55 42.85
CA SER A 146 -1.16 7.62 42.17
C SER A 146 -1.60 8.17 40.81
N TYR A 147 -1.93 9.47 40.75
CA TYR A 147 -2.22 10.18 39.50
C TYR A 147 -1.07 10.07 38.48
N GLN A 148 0.18 10.31 38.90
CA GLN A 148 1.35 10.16 38.03
C GLN A 148 1.52 8.72 37.53
N GLY A 149 1.22 7.72 38.35
CA GLY A 149 1.24 6.31 37.95
C GLY A 149 0.22 5.97 36.86
N VAL A 150 -1.02 6.48 36.99
CA VAL A 150 -2.08 6.31 35.99
C VAL A 150 -1.69 7.01 34.69
N TYR A 151 -1.22 8.27 34.76
CA TYR A 151 -0.77 9.02 33.59
C TYR A 151 0.38 8.31 32.87
N LYS A 152 1.37 7.78 33.61
CA LYS A 152 2.46 7.00 33.01
C LYS A 152 1.93 5.78 32.27
N THR A 153 1.01 5.03 32.87
CA THR A 153 0.41 3.83 32.24
C THR A 153 -0.36 4.18 30.97
N LEU A 154 -1.05 5.33 30.96
CA LEU A 154 -1.73 5.85 29.77
C LEU A 154 -0.74 6.17 28.65
N VAL A 155 0.33 6.92 28.95
CA VAL A 155 1.37 7.28 27.97
C VAL A 155 2.09 6.03 27.44
N ASP A 156 2.41 5.07 28.31
CA ASP A 156 3.03 3.81 27.91
C ASP A 156 2.09 2.97 27.00
N SER A 157 0.78 3.07 27.21
CA SER A 157 -0.21 2.41 26.36
C SER A 157 -0.32 3.08 24.99
N LEU A 158 -0.32 4.41 24.93
CA LEU A 158 -0.27 5.16 23.67
C LEU A 158 1.01 4.87 22.88
N LYS A 159 2.16 4.81 23.56
CA LYS A 159 3.44 4.45 22.94
C LYS A 159 3.43 3.05 22.31
N ARG A 160 2.80 2.08 22.98
CA ARG A 160 2.61 0.72 22.41
C ARG A 160 1.70 0.69 21.19
N LEU A 161 0.78 1.64 21.08
CA LEU A 161 -0.07 1.83 19.90
C LEU A 161 0.63 2.60 18.77
N GLY A 162 1.90 2.99 18.95
CA GLY A 162 2.68 3.73 17.95
C GLY A 162 2.54 5.25 18.05
N VAL A 163 1.89 5.77 19.10
CA VAL A 163 1.72 7.21 19.31
C VAL A 163 2.93 7.80 20.00
N SER A 164 3.49 8.86 19.44
CA SER A 164 4.64 9.59 20.00
C SER A 164 4.32 11.07 20.21
N PRO A 165 4.65 11.66 21.38
CA PRO A 165 4.46 13.09 21.62
C PRO A 165 5.57 13.90 20.94
N MET A 166 5.19 15.03 20.33
CA MET A 166 6.11 16.02 19.78
C MET A 166 6.68 16.91 20.88
N ARG A 167 7.95 17.31 20.76
CA ARG A 167 8.63 18.26 21.67
C ARG A 167 9.22 19.43 20.88
N PRO A 168 8.38 20.42 20.50
CA PRO A 168 8.78 21.49 19.62
C PRO A 168 9.53 22.63 20.32
N GLU A 169 9.48 22.71 21.66
CA GLU A 169 10.14 23.78 22.43
C GLU A 169 11.62 23.90 22.10
N GLY A 170 12.05 25.11 21.71
CA GLY A 170 13.42 25.41 21.29
C GLY A 170 13.79 24.96 19.88
N GLN A 171 12.87 24.35 19.12
CA GLN A 171 13.08 23.97 17.72
C GLN A 171 12.53 25.03 16.76
N PRO A 172 13.02 25.11 15.52
CA PRO A 172 12.40 25.93 14.49
C PRO A 172 10.96 25.48 14.22
N PHE A 173 10.09 26.44 13.93
CA PHE A 173 8.72 26.17 13.54
C PHE A 173 8.66 25.43 12.19
N ASP A 174 7.98 24.29 12.16
CA ASP A 174 7.70 23.52 10.95
C ASP A 174 6.17 23.42 10.76
N PRO A 175 5.59 24.01 9.70
CA PRO A 175 4.15 23.91 9.41
C PRO A 175 3.63 22.48 9.26
N THR A 176 4.51 21.52 8.96
CA THR A 176 4.16 20.10 8.81
C THR A 176 3.81 19.45 10.16
N TYR A 177 4.39 19.94 11.25
CA TYR A 177 4.24 19.35 12.59
C TYR A 177 3.60 20.30 13.60
N HIS A 178 3.65 21.61 13.34
CA HIS A 178 3.29 22.65 14.30
C HIS A 178 2.21 23.59 13.74
N GLU A 179 1.33 24.03 14.62
CA GLU A 179 0.31 25.06 14.35
C GLU A 179 0.63 26.28 15.24
N ALA A 180 1.00 27.40 14.62
CA ALA A 180 1.34 28.62 15.35
C ALA A 180 0.07 29.33 15.83
N MET A 181 -0.23 29.22 17.13
CA MET A 181 -1.42 29.83 17.72
C MET A 181 -1.18 31.29 18.14
N MET A 182 0.03 31.59 18.61
CA MET A 182 0.38 32.90 19.15
C MET A 182 1.83 33.25 18.78
N ARG A 183 2.13 34.56 18.76
CA ARG A 183 3.48 35.08 18.60
C ARG A 183 3.94 35.71 19.91
N GLU A 184 5.18 35.47 20.30
CA GLU A 184 5.83 36.12 21.43
C GLU A 184 6.88 37.09 20.92
N TYR A 185 6.73 38.38 21.26
CA TYR A 185 7.68 39.41 20.90
C TYR A 185 8.87 39.38 21.87
N THR A 186 9.94 38.68 21.49
CA THR A 186 11.12 38.48 22.35
C THR A 186 12.40 38.48 21.53
N ASP A 187 13.48 38.95 22.15
CA ASP A 187 14.83 38.90 21.59
C ASP A 187 15.63 37.72 22.17
N GLU A 188 15.02 36.93 23.07
CA GLU A 188 15.65 35.78 23.73
C GLU A 188 15.83 34.58 22.78
N HIS A 189 14.99 34.49 21.75
CA HIS A 189 14.99 33.41 20.78
C HIS A 189 14.99 33.95 19.34
N PRO A 190 15.67 33.28 18.39
CA PRO A 190 15.63 33.66 16.99
C PRO A 190 14.19 33.66 16.44
N GLU A 191 13.91 34.58 15.51
CA GLU A 191 12.62 34.62 14.81
C GLU A 191 12.26 33.26 14.23
N GLY A 192 11.01 32.84 14.42
CA GLY A 192 10.52 31.55 13.93
C GLY A 192 10.85 30.35 14.83
N THR A 193 11.46 30.57 15.99
CA THR A 193 11.68 29.50 16.99
C THR A 193 10.42 29.29 17.83
N VAL A 194 10.11 28.04 18.17
CA VAL A 194 9.03 27.72 19.10
C VAL A 194 9.47 28.03 20.54
N VAL A 195 8.80 29.01 21.15
CA VAL A 195 9.05 29.47 22.52
C VAL A 195 8.42 28.52 23.53
N GLU A 196 7.16 28.16 23.32
CA GLU A 196 6.37 27.37 24.26
C GLU A 196 5.37 26.48 23.53
N GLN A 197 5.19 25.26 24.01
CA GLN A 197 4.13 24.36 23.55
C GLN A 197 2.88 24.56 24.42
N LEU A 198 1.80 25.07 23.81
CA LEU A 198 0.53 25.29 24.51
C LEU A 198 -0.28 24.00 24.61
N VAL A 199 -0.31 23.22 23.54
CA VAL A 199 -0.96 21.90 23.49
C VAL A 199 -0.03 20.92 22.81
N ARG A 200 0.08 19.71 23.37
CA ARG A 200 0.95 18.68 22.82
C ARG A 200 0.47 18.16 21.46
N GLY A 201 1.40 18.15 20.51
CA GLY A 201 1.24 17.47 19.23
C GLY A 201 1.60 15.99 19.35
N TYR A 202 1.00 15.16 18.50
CA TYR A 202 1.19 13.71 18.51
C TYR A 202 1.31 13.17 17.09
N THR A 203 2.19 12.20 16.90
CA THR A 203 2.34 11.41 15.66
C THR A 203 1.93 9.96 15.89
N LEU A 204 1.49 9.29 14.84
CA LEU A 204 1.24 7.85 14.77
C LEU A 204 2.19 7.25 13.74
N GLY A 205 3.30 6.68 14.20
CA GLY A 205 4.39 6.29 13.30
C GLY A 205 4.93 7.51 12.56
N GLU A 206 4.72 7.55 11.25
CA GLU A 206 5.14 8.64 10.36
C GLU A 206 4.06 9.71 10.15
N ASP A 207 2.80 9.39 10.42
CA ASP A 207 1.67 10.28 10.18
C ASP A 207 1.43 11.23 11.36
N VAL A 208 1.07 12.48 11.07
CA VAL A 208 0.69 13.47 12.09
C VAL A 208 -0.77 13.23 12.50
N LEU A 209 -1.00 12.89 13.77
CA LEU A 209 -2.37 12.79 14.32
C LEU A 209 -2.94 14.17 14.65
N ARG A 210 -2.11 15.00 15.29
CA ARG A 210 -2.48 16.35 15.71
C ARG A 210 -1.22 17.20 15.80
N HIS A 211 -1.24 18.35 15.14
CA HIS A 211 -0.14 19.32 15.20
C HIS A 211 0.03 19.84 16.63
N ALA A 212 1.27 20.18 17.00
CA ALA A 212 1.51 20.86 18.25
C ALA A 212 1.06 22.33 18.13
N LEU A 213 0.21 22.79 19.03
CA LEU A 213 -0.13 24.21 19.12
C LEU A 213 0.98 24.93 19.88
N VAL A 214 1.63 25.85 19.20
CA VAL A 214 2.86 26.48 19.68
C VAL A 214 2.78 28.00 19.66
N LYS A 215 3.57 28.60 20.54
CA LYS A 215 3.88 30.02 20.52
C LYS A 215 5.24 30.23 19.85
N VAL A 216 5.31 31.11 18.86
CA VAL A 216 6.52 31.32 18.03
C VAL A 216 7.13 32.68 18.32
N ALA A 217 8.46 32.77 18.37
CA ALA A 217 9.19 34.01 18.57
C ALA A 217 9.04 34.92 17.35
N ALA A 218 8.68 36.18 17.60
CA ALA A 218 8.64 37.26 16.64
C ALA A 218 9.57 38.40 17.12
N PRO A 219 10.22 39.13 16.20
CA PRO A 219 11.05 40.27 16.56
C PRO A 219 10.20 41.33 17.24
N LYS A 220 10.68 41.93 18.35
CA LYS A 220 9.98 43.07 18.96
C LYS A 220 9.82 44.19 17.93
N GLU A 221 8.62 44.76 17.84
CA GLU A 221 8.40 45.96 17.05
C GLU A 221 9.33 47.05 17.58
N THR A 222 10.31 47.43 16.76
CA THR A 222 11.11 48.63 17.01
C THR A 222 10.23 49.79 16.63
N ASP A 223 9.70 50.50 17.63
CA ASP A 223 9.00 51.76 17.40
C ASP A 223 9.94 52.71 16.61
N PRO A 224 9.61 53.11 15.37
CA PRO A 224 10.48 53.95 14.55
C PRO A 224 10.58 55.40 15.05
N ASN A 225 10.04 55.71 16.23
CA ASN A 225 9.97 57.06 16.80
C ASN A 225 10.80 57.27 18.07
N ALA A 226 11.59 56.27 18.50
CA ALA A 226 12.44 56.39 19.70
C ALA A 226 13.77 57.15 19.45
N ASP A 227 14.10 57.49 18.20
CA ASP A 227 15.42 58.03 17.83
C ASP A 227 15.45 59.57 17.63
N GLN A 228 14.38 60.29 18.01
CA GLN A 228 14.30 61.76 17.83
C GLN A 228 14.45 62.58 19.12
N SER A 229 14.69 61.96 20.28
CA SER A 229 14.83 62.69 21.57
C SER A 229 16.27 62.94 22.02
N GLU A 230 17.29 62.44 21.31
CA GLU A 230 18.71 62.67 21.64
C GLU A 230 19.44 63.51 20.57
N SER A 231 18.92 64.70 20.22
CA SER A 231 19.70 65.68 19.46
C SER A 231 19.30 67.14 19.68
N THR A 232 19.16 67.54 20.95
CA THR A 232 19.18 68.99 21.28
C THR A 232 20.04 69.25 22.52
N SER A 233 21.31 68.85 22.46
CA SER A 233 22.35 69.39 23.33
C SER A 233 22.75 70.77 22.79
N ILE A 234 22.14 71.84 23.33
CA ILE A 234 22.59 73.22 23.06
C ILE A 234 23.88 73.45 23.86
N PRO A 235 24.99 73.89 23.25
CA PRO A 235 26.21 74.21 23.96
C PRO A 235 26.09 75.58 24.64
N SER A 236 26.76 75.67 25.79
CA SER A 236 26.98 76.81 26.66
C SER A 236 27.17 78.16 25.95
N GLN A 237 26.55 79.22 26.47
CA GLN A 237 27.18 80.54 26.47
C GLN A 237 27.10 81.20 27.86
N GLU A 238 28.29 81.64 28.23
CA GLU A 238 28.77 82.40 29.37
C GLU A 238 28.50 83.91 29.15
N SER A 239 28.65 84.72 30.21
CA SER A 239 28.47 86.20 30.32
C SER A 239 27.04 86.67 30.63
N LEU A 240 26.75 87.55 31.62
CA LEU A 240 27.53 88.52 32.40
C LEU A 240 26.97 88.60 33.84
#